data_AF-A0ABC8V090-F1
#
_entry.id   AF-A0ABC8V090-F1
#
_cell.length_a   1.000
_cell.length_b   1.000
_cell.length_c   1.000
_cell.angle_alpha   90.00
_cell.angle_beta   90.00
_cell.angle_gamma   90.00
#
_symmetry.space_group_name_H-M   'P 1'
#
loop_
_entity.id
_entity.type
_entity.pdbx_description
1 polymer ?
#
loop_
_entity_poly.entity_id
_entity_poly.type
_entity_poly.pdbx_seq_one_letter_code
_entity_poly.pdbx_strand_id
1 'polypeptide(L)'
;AGDRWLVQAGPADHNDAVTYAPIHLPRLDEHNVIDFTNEGDTKYIITERLHNSQQAKPHLVLGIQILNPIHNESTEQISIYDGQSLSSQIRVWDLRKDLMSFPTMSKTHGILLRYESGSNAMGNVIIIITSTTGKYDIRQNRAIYFDSFPTLLVTGTHIKENGFGIWNSYYNSYQSEFGDHYLRKSNETLCIVDCDISYNQHEVLLVQSNSLILDKSNMSETTIIINGTTISKNGRGLRHFSRDLRNSNNLFHWYMYKNVIDRNAGGGFEVTLPYVWSYNENYTHSVVLENNTWSFNDDMAFILDGHYAQLNMSGNIFQNNTCKHGLISIRGMEKSMRITRNVITNNRGVYMVEFKANSQSEIRGELKAVFFENTLKKNIPPSPETPTSLIVFDGIQRVRIRRNLMSNNGLAYALVAGVKTARIDSKLDISENWWGTIDYAKIKRQIFDFNDWNDHAWPYLGLI
;
A
#
# COMPACT_ATOMS: atom_id res chain seq x y z
N ALA A 1 -6.64 -37.72 -20.20
CA ALA A 1 -6.77 -36.73 -21.28
C ALA A 1 -7.61 -35.59 -20.74
N GLY A 2 -7.27 -34.34 -21.06
CA GLY A 2 -7.95 -33.15 -20.53
C GLY A 2 -8.95 -32.56 -21.51
N ASP A 3 -10.03 -32.04 -20.94
CA ASP A 3 -11.12 -31.36 -21.61
C ASP A 3 -10.75 -29.96 -22.08
N ARG A 4 -11.45 -29.45 -23.09
CA ARG A 4 -11.23 -28.13 -23.67
C ARG A 4 -12.55 -27.48 -24.07
N TRP A 5 -12.95 -26.42 -23.38
CA TRP A 5 -14.15 -25.65 -23.69
C TRP A 5 -13.76 -24.26 -24.16
N LEU A 6 -14.44 -23.74 -25.18
CA LEU A 6 -14.19 -22.40 -25.71
C LEU A 6 -15.31 -21.47 -25.24
N VAL A 7 -14.94 -20.31 -24.70
CA VAL A 7 -15.89 -19.29 -24.20
C VAL A 7 -15.61 -17.98 -24.93
N GLN A 8 -16.65 -17.30 -25.42
CA GLN A 8 -16.54 -16.23 -26.43
C GLN A 8 -17.84 -15.43 -26.60
N ALA A 9 -17.89 -14.42 -27.49
CA ALA A 9 -19.13 -13.72 -27.83
C ALA A 9 -19.81 -14.23 -29.12
N GLY A 10 -21.14 -14.35 -29.12
CA GLY A 10 -21.98 -14.84 -30.23
C GLY A 10 -22.83 -13.77 -30.93
N PRO A 11 -23.77 -14.17 -31.81
CA PRO A 11 -24.82 -13.30 -32.36
C PRO A 11 -26.02 -13.15 -31.43
N ALA A 12 -26.69 -12.00 -31.46
CA ALA A 12 -27.81 -11.70 -30.58
C ALA A 12 -29.15 -12.23 -31.11
N ASP A 13 -29.87 -12.96 -30.25
CA ASP A 13 -31.33 -13.09 -30.28
C ASP A 13 -31.88 -12.45 -28.99
N HIS A 14 -33.00 -11.74 -29.10
CA HIS A 14 -33.59 -10.99 -27.98
C HIS A 14 -34.34 -11.93 -27.04
N ASN A 15 -34.02 -11.93 -25.74
CA ASN A 15 -34.79 -12.68 -24.73
C ASN A 15 -34.67 -12.05 -23.34
N ASP A 16 -35.76 -11.45 -22.86
CA ASP A 16 -35.79 -10.66 -21.63
C ASP A 16 -36.05 -11.52 -20.37
N ALA A 17 -35.05 -12.28 -19.93
CA ALA A 17 -35.01 -12.85 -18.58
C ALA A 17 -33.58 -13.20 -18.13
N VAL A 18 -33.14 -12.68 -16.98
CA VAL A 18 -31.94 -13.19 -16.28
C VAL A 18 -32.35 -14.37 -15.41
N THR A 19 -32.70 -15.49 -16.05
CA THR A 19 -32.91 -16.77 -15.37
C THR A 19 -31.58 -17.39 -14.98
N TYR A 20 -31.44 -17.81 -13.71
CA TYR A 20 -30.27 -18.56 -13.25
C TYR A 20 -30.26 -19.95 -13.90
N ALA A 21 -29.48 -20.08 -14.96
CA ALA A 21 -29.27 -21.31 -15.73
C ALA A 21 -27.76 -21.59 -15.80
N PRO A 22 -27.16 -22.25 -14.78
CA PRO A 22 -25.74 -22.56 -14.78
C PRO A 22 -25.39 -23.53 -15.90
N ILE A 23 -24.23 -23.30 -16.51
CA ILE A 23 -23.63 -24.19 -17.50
C ILE A 23 -22.75 -25.16 -16.74
N HIS A 24 -23.29 -26.35 -16.51
CA HIS A 24 -22.48 -27.49 -16.11
C HIS A 24 -21.50 -27.77 -17.25
N LEU A 25 -20.22 -27.85 -16.92
CA LEU A 25 -19.12 -28.14 -17.84
C LEU A 25 -18.52 -29.46 -17.41
N PRO A 26 -18.72 -30.53 -18.20
CA PRO A 26 -19.11 -30.56 -19.59
C PRO A 26 -20.62 -30.45 -19.76
N ARG A 27 -20.99 -30.33 -21.02
CA ARG A 27 -22.28 -30.83 -21.51
C ARG A 27 -22.13 -32.24 -22.06
N LEU A 28 -23.17 -33.05 -21.88
CA LEU A 28 -23.33 -34.33 -22.58
C LEU A 28 -23.75 -34.10 -24.05
N ASP A 29 -24.36 -32.95 -24.30
CA ASP A 29 -24.76 -32.41 -25.59
C ASP A 29 -23.61 -31.69 -26.33
N GLU A 30 -23.62 -31.80 -27.66
CA GLU A 30 -22.46 -31.59 -28.56
C GLU A 30 -21.88 -30.15 -28.56
N HIS A 31 -22.56 -29.20 -27.92
CA HIS A 31 -22.29 -27.76 -28.02
C HIS A 31 -21.37 -27.26 -26.89
N ASN A 32 -20.09 -27.57 -27.03
CA ASN A 32 -19.00 -27.20 -26.13
C ASN A 32 -18.47 -25.77 -26.38
N VAL A 33 -19.39 -24.85 -26.63
CA VAL A 33 -19.12 -23.41 -26.71
C VAL A 33 -20.10 -22.65 -25.83
N ILE A 34 -19.59 -21.63 -25.17
CA ILE A 34 -20.39 -20.70 -24.36
C ILE A 34 -20.34 -19.34 -25.05
N ASP A 35 -21.43 -19.01 -25.74
CA ASP A 35 -21.61 -17.74 -26.45
C ASP A 35 -22.27 -16.67 -25.56
N PHE A 36 -21.67 -15.48 -25.56
CA PHE A 36 -22.19 -14.25 -24.98
C PHE A 36 -22.79 -13.37 -26.08
N THR A 37 -24.11 -13.20 -26.07
CA THR A 37 -24.88 -12.62 -27.17
C THR A 37 -24.91 -11.09 -27.15
N ASN A 38 -24.89 -10.48 -25.95
CA ASN A 38 -24.91 -9.03 -25.73
C ASN A 38 -23.75 -8.58 -24.83
N GLU A 39 -23.63 -7.27 -24.59
CA GLU A 39 -22.81 -6.73 -23.49
C GLU A 39 -23.54 -6.89 -22.15
N GLY A 40 -22.83 -7.26 -21.08
CA GLY A 40 -23.43 -7.49 -19.75
C GLY A 40 -24.07 -8.87 -19.57
N ASP A 41 -24.24 -9.65 -20.65
CA ASP A 41 -24.55 -11.08 -20.57
C ASP A 41 -23.62 -11.75 -19.57
N THR A 42 -24.19 -12.55 -18.67
CA THR A 42 -23.46 -13.24 -17.60
C THR A 42 -23.82 -14.72 -17.63
N LYS A 43 -22.82 -15.60 -17.60
CA LYS A 43 -22.99 -17.06 -17.54
C LYS A 43 -22.25 -17.60 -16.32
N TYR A 44 -22.92 -18.49 -15.59
CA TYR A 44 -22.34 -19.25 -14.49
C TYR A 44 -21.84 -20.59 -15.02
N ILE A 45 -20.67 -21.05 -14.58
CA ILE A 45 -20.04 -22.31 -14.97
C ILE A 45 -19.78 -23.15 -13.73
N ILE A 46 -20.12 -24.44 -13.77
CA ILE A 46 -19.95 -25.42 -12.67
C ILE A 46 -19.28 -26.68 -13.23
N THR A 47 -18.39 -27.37 -12.49
CA THR A 47 -17.52 -28.43 -13.04
C THR A 47 -17.94 -29.89 -12.75
N GLU A 48 -17.93 -30.69 -13.82
CA GLU A 48 -18.15 -32.15 -13.97
C GLU A 48 -17.13 -32.69 -15.05
N ARG A 49 -17.37 -33.72 -15.92
CA ARG A 49 -16.35 -34.34 -16.86
C ARG A 49 -16.07 -33.84 -18.34
N LEU A 50 -16.45 -34.52 -19.46
CA LEU A 50 -15.93 -34.31 -20.87
C LEU A 50 -17.00 -34.03 -21.99
N HIS A 51 -16.82 -33.42 -23.21
CA HIS A 51 -15.64 -32.99 -24.05
C HIS A 51 -15.97 -32.04 -25.28
N ASN A 52 -15.24 -30.92 -25.51
CA ASN A 52 -14.87 -30.11 -26.75
C ASN A 52 -15.83 -29.82 -27.98
N SER A 53 -15.77 -28.73 -28.81
CA SER A 53 -15.36 -27.26 -28.76
C SER A 53 -15.57 -26.50 -30.13
N GLN A 54 -15.79 -25.14 -30.20
CA GLN A 54 -15.67 -24.11 -31.34
C GLN A 54 -16.95 -23.25 -31.66
N GLN A 55 -16.99 -21.99 -32.21
CA GLN A 55 -16.11 -20.77 -32.26
C GLN A 55 -16.85 -19.48 -32.82
N ALA A 56 -16.63 -18.22 -32.32
CA ALA A 56 -17.41 -16.96 -32.67
C ALA A 56 -16.70 -15.55 -32.55
N LYS A 57 -17.44 -14.42 -32.31
CA LYS A 57 -17.23 -12.99 -32.72
C LYS A 57 -16.13 -12.12 -32.01
N PRO A 58 -15.71 -10.95 -32.60
CA PRO A 58 -14.43 -10.28 -32.26
C PRO A 58 -14.43 -8.96 -31.43
N HIS A 59 -15.58 -8.39 -31.04
CA HIS A 59 -15.65 -7.00 -30.51
C HIS A 59 -15.91 -6.87 -28.98
N LEU A 60 -16.17 -7.97 -28.29
CA LEU A 60 -16.28 -8.03 -26.82
C LEU A 60 -15.03 -8.70 -26.24
N VAL A 61 -14.74 -8.45 -24.96
CA VAL A 61 -13.77 -9.20 -24.15
C VAL A 61 -14.49 -9.85 -22.96
N LEU A 62 -13.86 -10.85 -22.35
CA LEU A 62 -14.45 -11.63 -21.27
C LEU A 62 -13.86 -11.24 -19.92
N GLY A 63 -14.70 -10.73 -19.02
CA GLY A 63 -14.44 -10.71 -17.58
C GLY A 63 -14.68 -12.08 -16.98
N ILE A 64 -13.83 -12.50 -16.04
CA ILE A 64 -13.84 -13.84 -15.43
C ILE A 64 -13.70 -13.68 -13.92
N GLN A 65 -14.57 -14.29 -13.13
CA GLN A 65 -14.53 -14.28 -11.67
C GLN A 65 -14.69 -15.70 -11.12
N ILE A 66 -13.89 -16.06 -10.11
CA ILE A 66 -14.07 -17.29 -9.35
C ILE A 66 -14.95 -16.98 -8.15
N LEU A 67 -16.06 -17.71 -7.98
CA LEU A 67 -16.91 -17.64 -6.79
C LEU A 67 -16.63 -18.78 -5.81
N ASN A 68 -16.35 -19.97 -6.31
CA ASN A 68 -15.89 -21.11 -5.52
C ASN A 68 -14.67 -21.73 -6.24
N PRO A 69 -13.47 -21.76 -5.64
CA PRO A 69 -12.26 -22.29 -6.25
C PRO A 69 -12.24 -23.83 -6.23
N ILE A 70 -11.17 -24.41 -6.77
CA ILE A 70 -10.89 -25.84 -6.61
C ILE A 70 -10.58 -26.13 -5.14
N HIS A 71 -11.29 -27.09 -4.52
CA HIS A 71 -11.04 -27.50 -3.14
C HIS A 71 -9.62 -28.09 -2.98
N ASN A 72 -8.94 -27.78 -1.86
CA ASN A 72 -7.53 -28.13 -1.65
C ASN A 72 -7.27 -29.65 -1.79
N GLU A 73 -8.18 -30.48 -1.29
CA GLU A 73 -8.10 -31.96 -1.33
C GLU A 73 -8.60 -32.60 -2.64
N SER A 74 -9.22 -31.82 -3.52
CA SER A 74 -9.54 -32.30 -4.88
C SER A 74 -8.25 -32.57 -5.65
N THR A 75 -8.29 -33.38 -6.71
CA THR A 75 -7.22 -33.50 -7.72
C THR A 75 -7.48 -32.71 -9.00
N GLU A 76 -8.58 -31.96 -9.08
CA GLU A 76 -8.96 -31.23 -10.29
C GLU A 76 -7.95 -30.16 -10.68
N GLN A 77 -7.70 -29.98 -11.97
CA GLN A 77 -6.93 -28.86 -12.50
C GLN A 77 -7.75 -28.14 -13.56
N ILE A 78 -7.86 -26.81 -13.42
CA ILE A 78 -8.43 -25.93 -14.44
C ILE A 78 -7.34 -24.97 -14.89
N SER A 79 -7.14 -24.83 -16.19
CA SER A 79 -6.23 -23.85 -16.79
C SER A 79 -6.98 -23.02 -17.81
N ILE A 80 -7.01 -21.70 -17.61
CA ILE A 80 -7.64 -20.74 -18.53
C ILE A 80 -6.54 -20.14 -19.42
N TYR A 81 -6.68 -20.25 -20.73
CA TYR A 81 -5.77 -19.67 -21.71
C TYR A 81 -6.42 -18.41 -22.30
N ASP A 82 -5.71 -17.28 -22.29
CA ASP A 82 -6.15 -15.98 -22.83
C ASP A 82 -6.07 -15.95 -24.36
N GLY A 83 -6.86 -16.81 -25.00
CA GLY A 83 -6.97 -16.92 -26.44
C GLY A 83 -7.60 -18.24 -26.90
N GLN A 84 -8.04 -18.25 -28.15
CA GLN A 84 -8.80 -19.34 -28.77
C GLN A 84 -7.93 -20.53 -29.25
N SER A 85 -6.62 -20.54 -28.97
CA SER A 85 -5.69 -21.59 -29.43
C SER A 85 -4.57 -21.83 -28.42
N LEU A 86 -3.90 -22.99 -28.51
CA LEU A 86 -2.80 -23.36 -27.63
C LEU A 86 -1.43 -22.94 -28.22
N SER A 87 -1.19 -21.63 -28.28
CA SER A 87 0.13 -21.06 -28.61
C SER A 87 0.98 -20.88 -27.34
N SER A 88 2.30 -21.10 -27.45
CA SER A 88 3.25 -20.94 -26.34
C SER A 88 3.45 -19.50 -25.86
N GLN A 89 2.87 -18.51 -26.55
CA GLN A 89 2.92 -17.09 -26.19
C GLN A 89 1.64 -16.58 -25.49
N ILE A 90 0.64 -17.45 -25.27
CA ILE A 90 -0.62 -17.08 -24.64
C ILE A 90 -0.52 -17.14 -23.11
N ARG A 91 -1.09 -16.14 -22.43
CA ARG A 91 -1.20 -16.10 -20.96
C ARG A 91 -2.06 -17.27 -20.49
N VAL A 92 -1.61 -17.97 -19.46
CA VAL A 92 -2.36 -19.05 -18.82
C VAL A 92 -2.56 -18.70 -17.35
N TRP A 93 -3.76 -18.94 -16.83
CA TRP A 93 -4.09 -18.90 -15.40
C TRP A 93 -4.39 -20.33 -14.92
N ASP A 94 -3.60 -20.86 -13.98
CA ASP A 94 -3.85 -22.12 -13.28
C ASP A 94 -4.67 -21.84 -12.02
N LEU A 95 -5.91 -22.34 -11.94
CA LEU A 95 -6.84 -22.01 -10.86
C LEU A 95 -6.41 -22.54 -9.47
N ARG A 96 -5.35 -23.35 -9.37
CA ARG A 96 -4.75 -23.68 -8.06
C ARG A 96 -3.71 -22.68 -7.57
N LYS A 97 -3.20 -21.81 -8.44
CA LYS A 97 -2.05 -20.93 -8.17
C LYS A 97 -2.41 -19.46 -8.33
N ASP A 98 -3.23 -19.16 -9.33
CA ASP A 98 -3.47 -17.82 -9.84
C ASP A 98 -4.81 -17.23 -9.38
N LEU A 99 -5.43 -17.76 -8.31
CA LEU A 99 -6.68 -17.24 -7.73
C LEU A 99 -6.64 -15.72 -7.49
N MET A 100 -5.50 -15.22 -7.01
CA MET A 100 -5.19 -13.79 -6.80
C MET A 100 -5.27 -12.92 -8.08
N SER A 101 -5.33 -13.53 -9.27
CA SER A 101 -5.55 -12.84 -10.55
C SER A 101 -7.01 -12.44 -10.75
N PHE A 102 -7.97 -13.13 -10.13
CA PHE A 102 -9.40 -13.00 -10.39
C PHE A 102 -10.10 -12.03 -9.39
N PRO A 103 -11.16 -11.30 -9.78
CA PRO A 103 -11.73 -11.20 -11.12
C PRO A 103 -10.76 -10.57 -12.14
N THR A 104 -10.59 -11.21 -13.29
CA THR A 104 -9.62 -10.81 -14.33
C THR A 104 -10.35 -10.57 -15.65
N MET A 105 -9.67 -9.96 -16.63
CA MET A 105 -10.23 -9.81 -17.98
C MET A 105 -9.28 -10.35 -19.05
N SER A 106 -9.86 -11.05 -20.02
CA SER A 106 -9.17 -11.53 -21.20
C SER A 106 -8.68 -10.38 -22.07
N LYS A 107 -7.48 -10.52 -22.63
CA LYS A 107 -6.95 -9.62 -23.66
C LYS A 107 -7.49 -9.93 -25.05
N THR A 108 -8.34 -10.95 -25.16
CA THR A 108 -8.92 -11.46 -26.40
C THR A 108 -10.44 -11.61 -26.27
N HIS A 109 -11.12 -11.88 -27.39
CA HIS A 109 -12.57 -12.04 -27.46
C HIS A 109 -13.05 -13.48 -27.18
N GLY A 110 -12.15 -14.38 -26.78
CA GLY A 110 -12.51 -15.72 -26.37
C GLY A 110 -11.35 -16.49 -25.75
N ILE A 111 -11.65 -17.19 -24.66
CA ILE A 111 -10.70 -17.95 -23.83
C ILE A 111 -10.94 -19.44 -23.97
N LEU A 112 -9.86 -20.22 -23.83
CA LEU A 112 -9.96 -21.68 -23.75
C LEU A 112 -9.87 -22.12 -22.28
N LEU A 113 -10.88 -22.80 -21.77
CA LEU A 113 -10.85 -23.50 -20.49
C LEU A 113 -10.34 -24.93 -20.73
N ARG A 114 -9.30 -25.36 -20.02
CA ARG A 114 -8.89 -26.78 -19.95
C ARG A 114 -9.23 -27.33 -18.58
N TYR A 115 -9.89 -28.48 -18.50
CA TYR A 115 -10.20 -29.18 -17.25
C TYR A 115 -9.61 -30.59 -17.23
N GLU A 116 -9.07 -31.00 -16.10
CA GLU A 116 -8.63 -32.38 -15.85
C GLU A 116 -9.09 -32.79 -14.45
N SER A 117 -9.94 -33.82 -14.34
CA SER A 117 -10.53 -34.21 -13.05
C SER A 117 -9.51 -34.76 -12.04
N GLY A 118 -8.45 -35.38 -12.53
CA GLY A 118 -7.61 -36.28 -11.75
C GLY A 118 -8.37 -37.50 -11.21
N SER A 119 -7.88 -38.10 -10.12
CA SER A 119 -8.38 -39.33 -9.50
C SER A 119 -9.35 -39.15 -8.33
N ASN A 120 -9.36 -37.97 -7.70
CA ASN A 120 -10.22 -37.58 -6.58
C ASN A 120 -10.83 -36.18 -6.86
N ALA A 121 -11.71 -36.09 -7.85
CA ALA A 121 -12.42 -34.85 -8.15
C ALA A 121 -13.55 -34.62 -7.13
N MET A 122 -13.75 -33.37 -6.72
CA MET A 122 -14.80 -32.96 -5.79
C MET A 122 -15.85 -32.05 -6.45
N GLY A 123 -15.56 -31.49 -7.62
CA GLY A 123 -16.46 -30.65 -8.39
C GLY A 123 -16.73 -29.30 -7.72
N ASN A 124 -17.92 -28.76 -7.99
CA ASN A 124 -18.44 -27.53 -7.37
C ASN A 124 -17.61 -26.24 -7.60
N VAL A 125 -16.58 -26.25 -8.45
CA VAL A 125 -15.88 -25.01 -8.84
C VAL A 125 -16.87 -24.11 -9.59
N ILE A 126 -17.08 -22.88 -9.11
CA ILE A 126 -18.01 -21.91 -9.72
C ILE A 126 -17.20 -20.78 -10.35
N ILE A 127 -17.31 -20.65 -11.67
CA ILE A 127 -16.73 -19.56 -12.45
C ILE A 127 -17.87 -18.72 -13.04
N ILE A 128 -17.87 -17.41 -12.79
CA ILE A 128 -18.65 -16.46 -13.57
C ILE A 128 -17.81 -15.98 -14.74
N ILE A 129 -18.43 -15.90 -15.92
CA ILE A 129 -17.90 -15.15 -17.05
C ILE A 129 -18.95 -14.12 -17.48
N THR A 130 -18.50 -12.92 -17.84
CA THR A 130 -19.33 -11.77 -18.26
C THR A 130 -18.70 -11.10 -19.47
N SER A 131 -19.50 -10.70 -20.46
CA SER A 131 -19.04 -9.96 -21.64
C SER A 131 -19.00 -8.45 -21.38
N THR A 132 -17.94 -7.78 -21.85
CA THR A 132 -17.79 -6.31 -21.78
C THR A 132 -17.03 -5.77 -22.99
N THR A 133 -17.17 -4.47 -23.30
CA THR A 133 -16.50 -3.85 -24.45
C THR A 133 -15.01 -3.60 -24.18
N GLY A 134 -14.15 -4.24 -24.97
CA GLY A 134 -12.70 -3.98 -24.96
C GLY A 134 -12.32 -2.76 -25.79
N LYS A 135 -11.09 -2.25 -25.61
CA LYS A 135 -10.56 -1.19 -26.50
C LYS A 135 -10.22 -1.81 -27.85
N TYR A 136 -10.82 -1.29 -28.91
CA TYR A 136 -10.64 -1.84 -30.26
C TYR A 136 -9.27 -1.46 -30.85
N ASP A 137 -8.41 -2.45 -31.12
CA ASP A 137 -7.15 -2.24 -31.82
C ASP A 137 -7.36 -2.32 -33.33
N ILE A 138 -7.36 -1.14 -33.97
CA ILE A 138 -7.49 -0.94 -35.42
C ILE A 138 -6.41 -1.73 -36.20
N ARG A 139 -5.22 -1.95 -35.61
CA ARG A 139 -4.12 -2.69 -36.26
C ARG A 139 -4.30 -4.21 -36.22
N GLN A 140 -5.11 -4.71 -35.30
CA GLN A 140 -5.32 -6.15 -35.06
C GLN A 140 -6.77 -6.61 -35.30
N ASN A 141 -7.66 -5.69 -35.69
CA ASN A 141 -9.07 -5.94 -36.02
C ASN A 141 -9.83 -6.69 -34.91
N ARG A 142 -9.53 -6.37 -33.63
CA ARG A 142 -10.10 -7.06 -32.46
C ARG A 142 -10.18 -6.14 -31.24
N ALA A 143 -11.14 -6.42 -30.36
CA ALA A 143 -11.13 -5.86 -29.02
C ALA A 143 -9.96 -6.42 -28.19
N ILE A 144 -9.26 -5.56 -27.47
CA ILE A 144 -8.15 -5.88 -26.58
C ILE A 144 -8.35 -5.14 -25.25
N TYR A 145 -8.01 -5.80 -24.15
CA TYR A 145 -7.87 -5.14 -22.84
C TYR A 145 -6.40 -5.05 -22.44
N PHE A 146 -6.03 -3.97 -21.73
CA PHE A 146 -4.72 -3.81 -21.12
C PHE A 146 -4.88 -4.05 -19.62
N ASP A 147 -4.01 -4.86 -18.99
CA ASP A 147 -4.10 -5.15 -17.55
C ASP A 147 -4.21 -3.85 -16.75
N SER A 148 -5.39 -3.59 -16.19
CA SER A 148 -5.61 -2.56 -15.19
C SER A 148 -5.58 -3.22 -13.82
N PHE A 149 -4.80 -2.66 -12.90
CA PHE A 149 -4.90 -3.07 -11.51
C PHE A 149 -6.23 -2.56 -10.94
N PRO A 150 -6.99 -3.38 -10.19
CA PRO A 150 -8.20 -2.95 -9.48
C PRO A 150 -8.00 -1.61 -8.76
N THR A 151 -8.63 -0.57 -9.29
CA THR A 151 -8.42 0.82 -8.86
C THR A 151 -9.74 1.45 -8.46
N LEU A 152 -9.90 1.77 -7.18
CA LEU A 152 -10.97 2.64 -6.70
C LEU A 152 -10.51 4.10 -6.84
N LEU A 153 -11.07 4.82 -7.81
CA LEU A 153 -10.83 6.26 -8.00
C LEU A 153 -11.99 7.07 -7.40
N VAL A 154 -11.68 7.83 -6.35
CA VAL A 154 -12.53 8.88 -5.79
C VAL A 154 -11.96 10.22 -6.24
N THR A 155 -12.72 11.01 -6.98
CA THR A 155 -12.24 12.26 -7.59
C THR A 155 -13.24 13.39 -7.43
N GLY A 156 -12.77 14.61 -7.16
CA GLY A 156 -13.62 15.82 -7.09
C GLY A 156 -14.79 15.73 -6.10
N THR A 157 -14.65 14.92 -5.05
CA THR A 157 -15.76 14.51 -4.16
C THR A 157 -15.67 15.18 -2.79
N HIS A 158 -16.80 15.65 -2.26
CA HIS A 158 -16.93 16.12 -0.87
C HIS A 158 -17.37 14.95 0.02
N ILE A 159 -16.56 14.62 1.04
CA ILE A 159 -16.85 13.55 2.01
C ILE A 159 -16.94 14.18 3.40
N LYS A 160 -18.15 14.47 3.86
CA LYS A 160 -18.36 15.32 5.05
C LYS A 160 -19.36 14.77 6.06
N GLU A 161 -19.13 15.14 7.32
CA GLU A 161 -20.05 14.94 8.46
C GLU A 161 -20.38 13.46 8.77
N ASN A 162 -19.60 12.51 8.25
CA ASN A 162 -19.72 11.08 8.52
C ASN A 162 -19.01 10.69 9.83
N GLY A 163 -19.22 9.44 10.27
CA GLY A 163 -18.41 8.85 11.36
C GLY A 163 -16.92 8.77 10.99
N PHE A 164 -16.61 8.07 9.90
CA PHE A 164 -15.28 8.02 9.27
C PHE A 164 -15.36 8.63 7.86
N GLY A 165 -14.28 9.24 7.38
CA GLY A 165 -14.24 9.72 5.99
C GLY A 165 -14.26 8.56 5.00
N ILE A 166 -13.24 7.69 5.06
CA ILE A 166 -13.15 6.43 4.31
C ILE A 166 -12.64 5.33 5.25
N TRP A 167 -13.27 4.16 5.21
CA TRP A 167 -12.81 2.96 5.91
C TRP A 167 -12.48 1.87 4.89
N ASN A 168 -11.26 1.35 4.91
CA ASN A 168 -10.79 0.32 3.98
C ASN A 168 -10.13 -0.84 4.74
N SER A 169 -10.37 -2.08 4.28
CA SER A 169 -9.97 -3.32 4.96
C SER A 169 -9.31 -4.28 3.98
N TYR A 170 -8.03 -4.54 4.18
CA TYR A 170 -7.24 -5.44 3.32
C TYR A 170 -7.04 -6.80 4.01
N TYR A 171 -7.50 -7.88 3.37
CA TYR A 171 -7.38 -9.23 3.91
C TYR A 171 -5.95 -9.76 3.75
N ASN A 172 -5.41 -10.52 4.71
CA ASN A 172 -4.07 -11.14 4.59
C ASN A 172 -4.10 -12.47 3.82
N SER A 173 -5.27 -13.07 3.62
CA SER A 173 -5.51 -14.37 3.00
C SER A 173 -6.64 -14.28 1.97
N TYR A 174 -6.73 -15.27 1.06
CA TYR A 174 -7.88 -15.40 0.15
C TYR A 174 -9.08 -16.14 0.79
N GLN A 175 -8.86 -16.84 1.90
CA GLN A 175 -9.88 -17.59 2.65
C GLN A 175 -9.92 -17.16 4.13
N SER A 176 -11.09 -17.24 4.75
CA SER A 176 -11.28 -17.05 6.19
C SER A 176 -10.96 -18.32 6.99
N GLU A 177 -10.92 -18.19 8.32
CA GLU A 177 -10.82 -19.30 9.28
C GLU A 177 -12.03 -20.26 9.21
N PHE A 178 -13.12 -19.86 8.54
CA PHE A 178 -14.36 -20.62 8.34
C PHE A 178 -14.61 -21.02 6.87
N GLY A 179 -13.68 -20.71 5.96
CA GLY A 179 -13.75 -21.05 4.53
C GLY A 179 -14.33 -19.96 3.61
N ASP A 180 -14.75 -18.80 4.13
CA ASP A 180 -15.29 -17.70 3.31
C ASP A 180 -14.23 -17.18 2.32
N HIS A 181 -14.61 -16.88 1.08
CA HIS A 181 -13.68 -16.29 0.09
C HIS A 181 -13.63 -14.77 0.18
N TYR A 182 -12.43 -14.23 0.40
CA TYR A 182 -12.19 -12.79 0.39
C TYR A 182 -11.83 -12.29 -1.01
N LEU A 183 -12.42 -11.16 -1.41
CA LEU A 183 -12.04 -10.44 -2.63
C LEU A 183 -10.70 -9.72 -2.41
N ARG A 184 -9.61 -10.50 -2.45
CA ARG A 184 -8.21 -10.08 -2.25
C ARG A 184 -7.45 -10.25 -3.56
N LYS A 185 -6.78 -9.21 -4.05
CA LYS A 185 -6.08 -9.19 -5.33
C LYS A 185 -4.56 -9.09 -5.18
N SER A 186 -3.83 -9.48 -6.23
CA SER A 186 -2.35 -9.38 -6.25
C SER A 186 -1.86 -7.93 -6.26
N ASN A 187 -2.57 -7.02 -6.94
CA ASN A 187 -2.27 -5.59 -6.93
C ASN A 187 -3.59 -4.83 -6.81
N GLU A 188 -3.65 -3.83 -5.92
CA GLU A 188 -4.82 -3.03 -5.63
C GLU A 188 -4.45 -1.55 -5.51
N THR A 189 -5.35 -0.64 -5.85
CA THR A 189 -5.11 0.81 -5.76
C THR A 189 -6.32 1.58 -5.26
N LEU A 190 -6.12 2.46 -4.28
CA LEU A 190 -7.05 3.51 -3.87
C LEU A 190 -6.47 4.87 -4.28
N CYS A 191 -7.16 5.58 -5.15
CA CYS A 191 -6.82 6.95 -5.57
C CYS A 191 -7.87 7.93 -5.03
N ILE A 192 -7.42 8.94 -4.29
CA ILE A 192 -8.23 10.08 -3.82
C ILE A 192 -7.63 11.33 -4.44
N VAL A 193 -8.39 12.02 -5.31
CA VAL A 193 -7.86 13.10 -6.16
C VAL A 193 -8.77 14.33 -6.13
N ASP A 194 -8.19 15.49 -5.79
CA ASP A 194 -8.88 16.79 -5.75
C ASP A 194 -10.19 16.78 -4.93
N CYS A 195 -10.19 16.00 -3.84
CA CYS A 195 -11.34 15.83 -2.94
C CYS A 195 -11.31 16.80 -1.74
N ASP A 196 -12.40 16.82 -0.99
CA ASP A 196 -12.56 17.61 0.24
C ASP A 196 -13.19 16.72 1.32
N ILE A 197 -12.35 16.20 2.22
CA ILE A 197 -12.73 15.30 3.31
C ILE A 197 -12.71 16.09 4.60
N SER A 198 -13.88 16.52 5.09
CA SER A 198 -13.96 17.46 6.21
C SER A 198 -15.13 17.26 7.17
N TYR A 199 -14.95 17.65 8.43
CA TYR A 199 -15.94 17.52 9.51
C TYR A 199 -16.38 16.09 9.87
N ASN A 200 -15.64 15.05 9.45
CA ASN A 200 -15.94 13.67 9.85
C ASN A 200 -15.51 13.41 11.31
N GLN A 201 -16.24 12.59 12.06
CA GLN A 201 -16.12 12.48 13.53
C GLN A 201 -14.86 11.75 14.01
N HIS A 202 -14.25 10.92 13.17
CA HIS A 202 -13.09 10.07 13.47
C HIS A 202 -12.03 10.20 12.37
N GLU A 203 -11.27 9.13 12.10
CA GLU A 203 -10.27 9.05 11.03
C GLU A 203 -10.82 9.44 9.62
N VAL A 204 -10.05 10.27 8.92
CA VAL A 204 -10.22 10.66 7.51
C VAL A 204 -10.11 9.45 6.58
N LEU A 205 -9.09 8.63 6.83
CA LEU A 205 -8.87 7.36 6.15
C LEU A 205 -8.36 6.37 7.19
N LEU A 206 -9.21 5.40 7.52
CA LEU A 206 -8.87 4.26 8.35
C LEU A 206 -8.54 3.06 7.45
N VAL A 207 -7.30 2.59 7.52
CA VAL A 207 -6.86 1.35 6.86
C VAL A 207 -6.59 0.29 7.91
N GLN A 208 -7.12 -0.90 7.70
CA GLN A 208 -6.90 -2.06 8.58
C GLN A 208 -6.64 -3.35 7.81
N SER A 209 -5.99 -4.32 8.45
CA SER A 209 -5.93 -5.71 7.95
C SER A 209 -6.31 -6.71 9.06
N ASN A 210 -7.47 -7.34 8.92
CA ASN A 210 -8.16 -8.01 10.03
C ASN A 210 -7.94 -9.53 10.12
N SER A 211 -7.44 -10.18 9.06
CA SER A 211 -7.22 -11.63 9.05
C SER A 211 -5.91 -12.00 9.76
N LEU A 212 -5.95 -13.01 10.62
CA LEU A 212 -4.77 -13.78 11.00
C LEU A 212 -4.29 -14.58 9.78
N ILE A 213 -3.00 -14.90 9.71
CA ILE A 213 -2.48 -15.83 8.70
C ILE A 213 -2.48 -17.24 9.26
N LEU A 214 -3.39 -18.08 8.73
CA LEU A 214 -3.31 -19.54 8.89
C LEU A 214 -2.35 -20.16 7.88
N ASP A 215 -2.41 -19.71 6.61
CA ASP A 215 -1.66 -20.29 5.49
C ASP A 215 -0.86 -19.28 4.66
N LYS A 216 0.26 -19.75 4.09
CA LYS A 216 1.11 -18.96 3.18
C LYS A 216 0.37 -18.63 1.88
N SER A 217 -0.19 -17.43 1.81
CA SER A 217 -0.81 -16.88 0.60
C SER A 217 0.21 -16.08 -0.23
N ASN A 218 -0.03 -15.97 -1.54
CA ASN A 218 0.74 -15.06 -2.39
C ASN A 218 0.63 -13.61 -1.90
N MET A 219 1.71 -12.85 -2.01
CA MET A 219 1.79 -11.44 -1.65
C MET A 219 0.84 -10.57 -2.48
N SER A 220 0.42 -9.44 -1.93
CA SER A 220 -0.37 -8.40 -2.57
C SER A 220 0.33 -7.05 -2.43
N GLU A 221 0.30 -6.23 -3.48
CA GLU A 221 0.80 -4.85 -3.49
C GLU A 221 -0.37 -3.86 -3.43
N THR A 222 -0.49 -3.16 -2.31
CA THR A 222 -1.57 -2.22 -2.03
C THR A 222 -1.08 -0.78 -2.16
N THR A 223 -1.52 -0.08 -3.20
CA THR A 223 -1.18 1.33 -3.43
C THR A 223 -2.28 2.27 -2.94
N ILE A 224 -1.90 3.30 -2.18
CA ILE A 224 -2.82 4.34 -1.70
C ILE A 224 -2.25 5.70 -2.10
N ILE A 225 -2.96 6.40 -2.98
CA ILE A 225 -2.59 7.70 -3.55
C ILE A 225 -3.61 8.75 -3.09
N ILE A 226 -3.10 9.85 -2.55
CA ILE A 226 -3.91 11.01 -2.14
C ILE A 226 -3.25 12.26 -2.75
N ASN A 227 -3.95 12.94 -3.65
CA ASN A 227 -3.42 14.04 -4.44
C ASN A 227 -4.37 15.25 -4.45
N GLY A 228 -3.84 16.46 -4.32
CA GLY A 228 -4.60 17.72 -4.42
C GLY A 228 -5.75 17.89 -3.42
N THR A 229 -5.85 17.00 -2.43
CA THR A 229 -7.02 16.82 -1.58
C THR A 229 -6.92 17.69 -0.32
N THR A 230 -8.04 18.28 0.07
CA THR A 230 -8.18 19.04 1.33
C THR A 230 -8.74 18.12 2.41
N ILE A 231 -8.07 18.08 3.56
CA ILE A 231 -8.38 17.22 4.70
C ILE A 231 -8.52 18.13 5.92
N SER A 232 -9.74 18.61 6.22
CA SER A 232 -9.93 19.69 7.20
C SER A 232 -10.93 19.39 8.32
N LYS A 233 -10.59 19.77 9.55
CA LYS A 233 -11.51 19.74 10.71
C LYS A 233 -12.15 18.37 11.04
N ASN A 234 -11.48 17.27 10.72
CA ASN A 234 -11.93 15.93 11.09
C ASN A 234 -11.47 15.56 12.51
N GLY A 235 -12.14 14.60 13.15
CA GLY A 235 -11.79 14.12 14.49
C GLY A 235 -10.40 13.47 14.55
N ARG A 236 -9.95 12.84 13.47
CA ARG A 236 -8.56 12.40 13.31
C ARG A 236 -8.09 12.44 11.86
N GLY A 237 -6.78 12.54 11.65
CA GLY A 237 -6.11 12.35 10.35
C GLY A 237 -6.17 10.93 9.80
N LEU A 238 -5.10 10.50 9.12
CA LEU A 238 -4.98 9.19 8.48
C LEU A 238 -4.38 8.16 9.44
N ARG A 239 -4.87 6.92 9.39
CA ARG A 239 -4.38 5.84 10.25
C ARG A 239 -4.33 4.49 9.52
N HIS A 240 -3.25 3.75 9.73
CA HIS A 240 -3.08 2.38 9.25
C HIS A 240 -2.55 1.48 10.37
N PHE A 241 -3.26 0.38 10.65
CA PHE A 241 -2.81 -0.68 11.55
C PHE A 241 -3.11 -2.07 10.97
N SER A 242 -2.23 -3.03 11.22
CA SER A 242 -2.51 -4.45 10.94
C SER A 242 -2.79 -5.20 12.24
N ARG A 243 -3.74 -6.15 12.22
CA ARG A 243 -4.02 -7.05 13.35
C ARG A 243 -2.85 -8.02 13.59
N ASP A 244 -2.34 -8.61 12.51
CA ASP A 244 -1.04 -9.28 12.52
C ASP A 244 0.03 -8.33 11.97
N LEU A 245 0.93 -7.90 12.86
CA LEU A 245 2.10 -7.08 12.51
C LEU A 245 3.35 -7.92 12.23
N ARG A 246 3.36 -9.21 12.58
CA ARG A 246 4.55 -10.08 12.47
C ARG A 246 4.56 -10.91 11.19
N ASN A 247 3.39 -11.18 10.64
CA ASN A 247 3.20 -11.92 9.41
C ASN A 247 2.10 -11.25 8.58
N SER A 248 2.44 -10.67 7.45
CA SER A 248 1.47 -10.14 6.48
C SER A 248 1.88 -10.47 5.05
N ASN A 249 0.87 -10.74 4.22
CA ASN A 249 1.02 -10.90 2.79
C ASN A 249 0.65 -9.59 2.04
N ASN A 250 0.69 -8.43 2.70
CA ASN A 250 0.33 -7.12 2.13
C ASN A 250 1.51 -6.13 2.15
N LEU A 251 1.93 -5.71 0.96
CA LEU A 251 2.98 -4.72 0.73
C LEU A 251 2.33 -3.37 0.43
N PHE A 252 2.29 -2.50 1.44
CA PHE A 252 1.68 -1.17 1.33
C PHE A 252 2.61 -0.11 0.73
N HIS A 253 2.06 0.69 -0.18
CA HIS A 253 2.70 1.83 -0.83
C HIS A 253 1.84 3.08 -0.64
N TRP A 254 2.32 4.07 0.11
CA TRP A 254 1.60 5.31 0.40
C TRP A 254 2.20 6.49 -0.37
N TYR A 255 1.35 7.25 -1.06
CA TYR A 255 1.73 8.42 -1.85
C TYR A 255 0.83 9.60 -1.54
N MET A 256 1.39 10.68 -1.00
CA MET A 256 0.67 11.91 -0.67
C MET A 256 1.31 13.10 -1.41
N TYR A 257 0.55 13.72 -2.31
CA TYR A 257 1.02 14.82 -3.16
C TYR A 257 0.17 16.08 -2.99
N LYS A 258 0.80 17.22 -2.68
CA LYS A 258 0.17 18.57 -2.72
C LYS A 258 -1.10 18.73 -1.87
N ASN A 259 -1.31 17.88 -0.86
CA ASN A 259 -2.52 17.92 -0.03
C ASN A 259 -2.44 19.04 1.03
N VAL A 260 -3.59 19.52 1.47
CA VAL A 260 -3.72 20.44 2.60
C VAL A 260 -4.42 19.72 3.74
N ILE A 261 -3.75 19.60 4.88
CA ILE A 261 -4.26 18.92 6.08
C ILE A 261 -4.29 19.94 7.22
N ASP A 262 -5.48 20.47 7.54
CA ASP A 262 -5.63 21.56 8.51
C ASP A 262 -6.71 21.36 9.58
N ARG A 263 -6.42 21.84 10.81
CA ARG A 263 -7.39 21.92 11.92
C ARG A 263 -8.05 20.60 12.31
N ASN A 264 -7.46 19.45 11.97
CA ASN A 264 -7.94 18.15 12.43
C ASN A 264 -7.63 18.01 13.94
N ALA A 265 -8.55 17.43 14.69
CA ALA A 265 -8.52 17.43 16.16
C ALA A 265 -7.61 16.36 16.79
N GLY A 266 -7.01 15.48 15.96
CA GLY A 266 -6.10 14.46 16.44
C GLY A 266 -5.26 13.79 15.35
N GLY A 267 -4.05 13.38 15.70
CA GLY A 267 -3.16 12.60 14.83
C GLY A 267 -2.75 13.36 13.57
N GLY A 268 -2.43 12.62 12.51
CA GLY A 268 -2.07 13.24 11.23
C GLY A 268 -1.83 12.19 10.16
N PHE A 269 -0.74 11.45 10.30
CA PHE A 269 -0.41 10.28 9.48
C PHE A 269 0.18 9.21 10.41
N GLU A 270 -0.64 8.26 10.86
CA GLU A 270 -0.24 7.25 11.83
C GLU A 270 -0.22 5.86 11.16
N VAL A 271 0.91 5.50 10.58
CA VAL A 271 1.06 4.28 9.77
C VAL A 271 2.06 3.31 10.39
N THR A 272 1.58 2.14 10.81
CA THR A 272 2.42 1.01 11.20
C THR A 272 2.41 -0.04 10.10
N LEU A 273 3.56 -0.26 9.46
CA LEU A 273 3.71 -1.23 8.37
C LEU A 273 3.92 -2.64 8.91
N PRO A 274 3.15 -3.66 8.48
CA PRO A 274 3.33 -5.03 8.96
C PRO A 274 4.58 -5.68 8.37
N TYR A 275 5.09 -6.71 9.05
CA TYR A 275 6.29 -7.44 8.62
C TYR A 275 5.89 -8.47 7.56
N VAL A 276 6.57 -8.42 6.41
CA VAL A 276 6.23 -9.20 5.21
C VAL A 276 7.25 -10.34 5.03
N TRP A 277 6.79 -11.58 5.12
CA TRP A 277 7.66 -12.77 5.16
C TRP A 277 8.60 -12.90 3.95
N SER A 278 8.14 -12.54 2.75
CA SER A 278 8.87 -12.76 1.49
C SER A 278 9.51 -11.48 0.92
N TYR A 279 9.79 -10.48 1.76
CA TYR A 279 10.38 -9.22 1.33
C TYR A 279 11.80 -9.38 0.80
N ASN A 280 12.18 -8.54 -0.16
CA ASN A 280 13.54 -8.40 -0.68
C ASN A 280 13.69 -7.01 -1.33
N GLU A 281 14.85 -6.69 -1.89
CA GLU A 281 15.16 -5.36 -2.47
C GLU A 281 14.13 -4.83 -3.48
N ASN A 282 13.42 -5.71 -4.21
CA ASN A 282 12.38 -5.31 -5.17
C ASN A 282 10.98 -5.20 -4.53
N TYR A 283 10.75 -5.86 -3.40
CA TYR A 283 9.45 -5.95 -2.72
C TYR A 283 9.54 -5.37 -1.31
N THR A 284 9.48 -4.04 -1.25
CA THR A 284 9.59 -3.26 -0.01
C THR A 284 8.49 -2.21 0.05
N HIS A 285 7.94 -1.94 1.24
CA HIS A 285 7.00 -0.84 1.44
C HIS A 285 7.59 0.50 0.97
N SER A 286 6.72 1.42 0.52
CA SER A 286 7.13 2.80 0.24
C SER A 286 6.19 3.81 0.88
N VAL A 287 6.74 4.94 1.30
CA VAL A 287 6.00 6.10 1.79
C VAL A 287 6.59 7.35 1.17
N VAL A 288 5.78 8.06 0.38
CA VAL A 288 6.16 9.27 -0.34
C VAL A 288 5.23 10.40 0.06
N LEU A 289 5.78 11.48 0.60
CA LEU A 289 5.05 12.72 0.89
C LEU A 289 5.78 13.88 0.21
N GLU A 290 5.16 14.48 -0.81
CA GLU A 290 5.75 15.63 -1.51
C GLU A 290 4.81 16.84 -1.59
N ASN A 291 5.33 17.99 -1.14
CA ASN A 291 4.68 19.30 -1.17
C ASN A 291 3.33 19.40 -0.41
N ASN A 292 3.11 18.56 0.61
CA ASN A 292 1.91 18.63 1.46
C ASN A 292 2.05 19.71 2.54
N THR A 293 0.94 20.35 2.93
CA THR A 293 0.90 21.31 4.04
C THR A 293 0.08 20.77 5.21
N TRP A 294 0.71 20.63 6.36
CA TRP A 294 0.12 20.22 7.63
C TRP A 294 0.08 21.42 8.58
N SER A 295 -1.10 21.97 8.87
CA SER A 295 -1.19 23.21 9.65
C SER A 295 -2.33 23.30 10.66
N PHE A 296 -2.05 23.82 11.85
CA PHE A 296 -3.03 24.02 12.92
C PHE A 296 -3.77 22.74 13.35
N ASN A 297 -3.19 21.56 13.14
CA ASN A 297 -3.76 20.31 13.66
C ASN A 297 -3.40 20.15 15.14
N ASP A 298 -4.34 19.64 15.93
CA ASP A 298 -4.16 19.30 17.33
C ASP A 298 -3.94 17.79 17.51
N ASP A 299 -3.34 17.41 18.64
CA ASP A 299 -2.82 16.05 18.90
C ASP A 299 -1.98 15.48 17.73
N MET A 300 -1.29 16.36 17.01
CA MET A 300 -0.62 16.08 15.74
C MET A 300 0.49 15.03 15.92
N ALA A 301 0.54 14.09 14.99
CA ALA A 301 1.59 13.09 14.88
C ALA A 301 1.74 12.61 13.43
N PHE A 302 2.97 12.69 12.91
CA PHE A 302 3.42 11.88 11.79
C PHE A 302 4.23 10.71 12.36
N ILE A 303 3.73 9.49 12.19
CA ILE A 303 4.35 8.25 12.65
C ILE A 303 4.47 7.30 11.46
N LEU A 304 5.70 6.88 11.15
CA LEU A 304 5.96 5.75 10.29
C LEU A 304 6.70 4.67 11.09
N ASP A 305 6.00 3.59 11.41
CA ASP A 305 6.46 2.52 12.30
C ASP A 305 6.42 1.15 11.59
N GLY A 306 6.93 0.11 12.25
CA GLY A 306 6.91 -1.26 11.77
C GLY A 306 8.04 -1.59 10.81
N HIS A 307 7.74 -2.37 9.78
CA HIS A 307 8.70 -3.03 8.89
C HIS A 307 9.58 -2.08 8.03
N TYR A 308 10.55 -2.61 7.29
CA TYR A 308 11.41 -1.83 6.40
C TYR A 308 10.59 -1.11 5.32
N ALA A 309 10.94 0.14 5.02
CA ALA A 309 10.33 0.90 3.94
C ALA A 309 11.31 1.89 3.29
N GLN A 310 10.99 2.27 2.05
CA GLN A 310 11.57 3.41 1.36
C GLN A 310 10.77 4.68 1.69
N LEU A 311 11.38 5.65 2.37
CA LEU A 311 10.74 6.91 2.76
C LEU A 311 11.29 8.08 1.93
N ASN A 312 10.39 8.78 1.24
CA ASN A 312 10.69 10.06 0.60
C ASN A 312 9.77 11.15 1.15
N MET A 313 10.30 12.10 1.91
CA MET A 313 9.55 13.24 2.45
C MET A 313 10.20 14.53 1.95
N SER A 314 9.62 15.18 0.93
CA SER A 314 10.23 16.37 0.35
C SER A 314 9.30 17.57 0.10
N GLY A 315 9.80 18.79 0.37
CA GLY A 315 9.03 20.04 0.16
C GLY A 315 7.80 20.25 1.04
N ASN A 316 7.57 19.42 2.07
CA ASN A 316 6.39 19.53 2.91
C ASN A 316 6.52 20.68 3.94
N ILE A 317 5.39 21.27 4.31
CA ILE A 317 5.30 22.32 5.32
C ILE A 317 4.55 21.75 6.53
N PHE A 318 5.16 21.79 7.71
CA PHE A 318 4.53 21.50 8.99
C PHE A 318 4.55 22.77 9.83
N GLN A 319 3.40 23.43 10.01
CA GLN A 319 3.33 24.72 10.68
C GLN A 319 2.23 24.87 11.72
N ASN A 320 2.56 25.48 12.86
CA ASN A 320 1.60 25.86 13.90
C ASN A 320 0.77 24.69 14.48
N ASN A 321 1.25 23.44 14.40
CA ASN A 321 0.53 22.26 14.93
C ASN A 321 0.84 22.05 16.44
N THR A 322 -0.15 21.56 17.19
CA THR A 322 0.01 21.09 18.57
C THR A 322 0.24 19.58 18.53
N CYS A 323 1.44 19.10 18.86
CA CYS A 323 1.79 17.69 18.74
C CYS A 323 1.39 16.91 19.99
N LYS A 324 0.86 15.69 19.81
CA LYS A 324 0.49 14.78 20.91
C LYS A 324 1.69 14.38 21.80
N HIS A 325 2.85 14.23 21.17
CA HIS A 325 4.13 14.04 21.85
C HIS A 325 5.22 14.77 21.09
N GLY A 326 5.53 14.31 19.87
CA GLY A 326 6.38 15.02 18.91
C GLY A 326 5.82 14.95 17.49
N LEU A 327 6.40 15.74 16.59
CA LEU A 327 5.80 16.01 15.27
C LEU A 327 6.03 14.86 14.26
N ILE A 328 7.27 14.39 14.11
CA ILE A 328 7.66 13.31 13.18
C ILE A 328 8.41 12.23 13.96
N SER A 329 7.96 10.97 13.85
CA SER A 329 8.64 9.79 14.38
C SER A 329 8.82 8.73 13.29
N ILE A 330 10.06 8.34 13.02
CA ILE A 330 10.40 7.22 12.14
C ILE A 330 10.90 6.06 13.01
N ARG A 331 10.13 4.96 13.07
CA ARG A 331 10.24 3.91 14.10
C ARG A 331 10.26 2.49 13.52
N GLY A 332 10.58 1.51 14.38
CA GLY A 332 10.53 0.09 14.06
C GLY A 332 11.82 -0.42 13.40
N MET A 333 11.72 -1.17 12.31
CA MET A 333 12.88 -1.55 11.51
C MET A 333 13.52 -0.32 10.84
N GLU A 334 14.82 -0.37 10.54
CA GLU A 334 15.52 0.67 9.76
C GLU A 334 14.79 0.99 8.44
N LYS A 335 14.89 2.25 7.98
CA LYS A 335 14.23 2.74 6.75
C LYS A 335 15.27 3.35 5.79
N SER A 336 15.20 3.02 4.50
CA SER A 336 15.95 3.75 3.48
C SER A 336 15.24 5.09 3.26
N MET A 337 15.84 6.22 3.64
CA MET A 337 15.11 7.47 3.82
C MET A 337 15.79 8.72 3.24
N ARG A 338 14.98 9.57 2.62
CA ARG A 338 15.33 10.92 2.15
C ARG A 338 14.31 11.92 2.67
N ILE A 339 14.67 12.69 3.68
CA ILE A 339 13.85 13.77 4.23
C ILE A 339 14.50 15.10 3.87
N THR A 340 13.97 15.81 2.87
CA THR A 340 14.66 16.98 2.27
C THR A 340 13.80 18.19 1.96
N ARG A 341 14.32 19.39 2.22
CA ARG A 341 13.66 20.69 1.92
C ARG A 341 12.27 20.87 2.54
N ASN A 342 12.02 20.23 3.68
CA ASN A 342 10.79 20.43 4.44
C ASN A 342 10.93 21.64 5.37
N VAL A 343 9.82 22.32 5.68
CA VAL A 343 9.75 23.48 6.58
C VAL A 343 8.96 23.10 7.82
N ILE A 344 9.59 23.13 8.99
CA ILE A 344 9.00 22.80 10.28
C ILE A 344 9.04 24.05 11.16
N THR A 345 7.90 24.75 11.29
CA THR A 345 7.85 26.07 11.93
C THR A 345 6.71 26.29 12.93
N ASN A 346 7.01 26.92 14.07
CA ASN A 346 6.05 27.26 15.13
C ASN A 346 5.22 26.08 15.70
N ASN A 347 5.65 24.82 15.54
CA ASN A 347 4.94 23.68 16.11
C ASN A 347 5.27 23.55 17.61
N ARG A 348 4.31 23.04 18.40
CA ARG A 348 4.49 22.75 19.83
C ARG A 348 4.65 21.25 20.04
N GLY A 349 5.73 20.81 20.69
CA GLY A 349 5.96 19.38 20.96
C GLY A 349 7.30 19.08 21.64
N VAL A 350 7.43 17.86 22.16
CA VAL A 350 8.64 17.34 22.84
C VAL A 350 9.83 17.27 21.86
N TYR A 351 9.56 16.85 20.63
CA TYR A 351 10.52 16.89 19.52
C TYR A 351 9.86 17.18 18.18
N MET A 352 10.68 17.64 17.23
CA MET A 352 10.25 17.86 15.85
C MET A 352 10.52 16.64 14.96
N VAL A 353 11.63 15.92 15.17
CA VAL A 353 11.98 14.70 14.44
C VAL A 353 12.63 13.68 15.39
N GLU A 354 12.10 12.46 15.42
CA GLU A 354 12.64 11.31 16.17
C GLU A 354 13.00 10.17 15.20
N PHE A 355 14.25 9.69 15.30
CA PHE A 355 14.75 8.50 14.63
C PHE A 355 14.91 7.36 15.64
N LYS A 356 13.97 6.41 15.59
CA LYS A 356 13.78 5.37 16.61
C LYS A 356 13.68 3.97 15.99
N ALA A 357 14.67 3.67 15.14
CA ALA A 357 14.84 2.33 14.61
C ALA A 357 15.36 1.38 15.72
N ASN A 358 14.63 0.31 16.00
CA ASN A 358 14.93 -0.67 17.05
C ASN A 358 15.22 -2.09 16.51
N SER A 359 15.16 -2.30 15.19
CA SER A 359 15.53 -3.54 14.51
C SER A 359 16.22 -3.26 13.18
N GLN A 360 17.15 -4.12 12.76
CA GLN A 360 17.88 -3.99 11.50
C GLN A 360 17.11 -4.60 10.33
N SER A 361 17.33 -4.11 9.10
CA SER A 361 16.85 -4.81 7.90
C SER A 361 17.78 -5.95 7.51
N GLU A 362 17.22 -7.06 7.01
CA GLU A 362 18.03 -8.16 6.45
C GLU A 362 18.57 -7.84 5.04
N ILE A 363 18.03 -6.79 4.40
CA ILE A 363 18.56 -6.15 3.19
C ILE A 363 19.99 -5.67 3.48
N ARG A 364 20.97 -6.20 2.72
CA ARG A 364 22.39 -6.17 3.08
C ARG A 364 23.07 -4.84 2.71
N GLY A 365 23.41 -4.02 3.69
CA GLY A 365 24.34 -2.90 3.51
C GLY A 365 24.18 -1.79 4.53
N GLU A 366 24.87 -0.66 4.31
CA GLU A 366 24.55 0.59 5.00
C GLU A 366 23.37 1.25 4.29
N LEU A 367 22.20 1.27 4.94
CA LEU A 367 21.00 1.89 4.37
C LEU A 367 21.18 3.40 4.23
N LYS A 368 20.82 3.93 3.04
CA LYS A 368 20.89 5.35 2.75
C LYS A 368 19.83 6.13 3.54
N ALA A 369 20.24 6.79 4.61
CA ALA A 369 19.39 7.65 5.43
C ALA A 369 19.93 9.09 5.51
N VAL A 370 19.17 10.06 4.99
CA VAL A 370 19.55 11.49 4.96
C VAL A 370 18.42 12.43 5.38
N PHE A 371 18.79 13.43 6.18
CA PHE A 371 17.96 14.57 6.58
C PHE A 371 18.70 15.86 6.19
N PHE A 372 18.27 16.50 5.10
CA PHE A 372 19.09 17.47 4.37
C PHE A 372 18.31 18.66 3.80
N GLU A 373 18.87 19.87 3.87
CA GLU A 373 18.22 21.13 3.43
C GLU A 373 16.88 21.47 4.14
N ASN A 374 16.55 20.85 5.29
CA ASN A 374 15.31 21.15 6.02
C ASN A 374 15.46 22.41 6.88
N THR A 375 14.35 23.15 7.09
CA THR A 375 14.31 24.34 7.95
C THR A 375 13.52 24.07 9.21
N LEU A 376 14.11 24.29 10.39
CA LEU A 376 13.48 24.09 11.70
C LEU A 376 13.57 25.39 12.50
N LYS A 377 12.45 26.11 12.66
CA LYS A 377 12.43 27.45 13.28
C LYS A 377 11.22 27.68 14.19
N LYS A 378 11.39 28.46 15.26
CA LYS A 378 10.29 28.91 16.14
C LYS A 378 9.45 27.81 16.79
N ASN A 379 9.85 26.55 16.69
CA ASN A 379 9.16 25.46 17.37
C ASN A 379 9.39 25.58 18.88
N ILE A 380 8.43 25.15 19.69
CA ILE A 380 8.40 25.36 21.15
C ILE A 380 8.09 24.06 21.91
N PRO A 381 8.55 23.92 23.16
CA PRO A 381 8.22 22.78 24.01
C PRO A 381 6.74 22.83 24.45
N PRO A 382 6.16 21.71 24.93
CA PRO A 382 4.78 21.69 25.41
C PRO A 382 4.63 22.42 26.75
N SER A 383 5.63 22.29 27.64
CA SER A 383 5.81 23.06 28.87
C SER A 383 7.30 23.40 29.08
N PRO A 384 7.65 24.44 29.86
CA PRO A 384 9.05 24.81 30.13
C PRO A 384 9.89 23.73 30.82
N GLU A 385 9.26 22.85 31.59
CA GLU A 385 9.90 21.83 32.43
C GLU A 385 10.19 20.53 31.67
N THR A 386 9.59 20.37 30.47
CA THR A 386 9.68 19.14 29.68
C THR A 386 11.03 19.05 28.96
N PRO A 387 11.83 17.98 29.15
CA PRO A 387 13.03 17.74 28.35
C PRO A 387 12.68 17.63 26.86
N THR A 388 13.27 18.50 26.03
CA THR A 388 12.87 18.67 24.62
C THR A 388 14.06 18.83 23.68
N SER A 389 13.94 18.33 22.44
CA SER A 389 14.98 18.47 21.40
C SER A 389 14.39 18.58 20.00
N LEU A 390 14.96 19.40 19.11
CA LEU A 390 14.50 19.44 17.72
C LEU A 390 14.65 18.08 17.03
N ILE A 391 15.83 17.48 17.12
CA ILE A 391 16.15 16.16 16.56
C ILE A 391 16.50 15.20 17.70
N VAL A 392 15.91 14.01 17.70
CA VAL A 392 16.18 12.94 18.66
C VAL A 392 16.59 11.69 17.91
N PHE A 393 17.70 11.08 18.32
CA PHE A 393 18.00 9.69 18.04
C PHE A 393 17.74 8.87 19.31
N ASP A 394 16.99 7.78 19.18
CA ASP A 394 16.81 6.74 20.22
C ASP A 394 16.66 5.38 19.53
N GLY A 395 17.78 4.88 18.99
CA GLY A 395 17.73 3.72 18.11
C GLY A 395 19.10 3.35 17.55
N ILE A 396 19.13 2.38 16.64
CA ILE A 396 20.38 1.84 16.05
C ILE A 396 20.74 2.49 14.71
N GLN A 397 19.76 3.07 14.00
CA GLN A 397 19.99 3.62 12.66
C GLN A 397 20.69 4.98 12.72
N ARG A 398 21.78 5.12 11.95
CA ARG A 398 22.43 6.41 11.69
C ARG A 398 21.69 7.14 10.57
N VAL A 399 21.46 8.44 10.74
CA VAL A 399 20.90 9.32 9.70
C VAL A 399 21.84 10.51 9.53
N ARG A 400 22.28 10.78 8.30
CA ARG A 400 23.16 11.91 7.98
C ARG A 400 22.36 13.22 8.04
N ILE A 401 22.70 14.10 8.97
CA ILE A 401 22.06 15.40 9.19
C ILE A 401 22.99 16.48 8.59
N ARG A 402 22.69 17.08 7.43
CA ARG A 402 23.55 18.14 6.84
C ARG A 402 22.76 19.26 6.17
N ARG A 403 23.30 20.49 6.14
CA ARG A 403 22.67 21.68 5.50
C ARG A 403 21.28 22.04 6.00
N ASN A 404 20.93 21.62 7.21
CA ASN A 404 19.66 22.01 7.84
C ASN A 404 19.80 23.36 8.54
N LEU A 405 18.71 24.13 8.54
CA LEU A 405 18.64 25.50 9.04
C LEU A 405 17.87 25.52 10.36
N MET A 406 18.59 25.33 11.47
CA MET A 406 18.05 25.32 12.83
C MET A 406 18.29 26.67 13.49
N SER A 407 17.23 27.43 13.79
CA SER A 407 17.38 28.76 14.42
C SER A 407 16.13 29.22 15.16
N ASN A 408 16.31 29.91 16.28
CA ASN A 408 15.23 30.57 17.04
C ASN A 408 14.13 29.59 17.48
N ASN A 409 14.50 28.39 17.94
CA ASN A 409 13.57 27.43 18.55
C ASN A 409 13.67 27.53 20.08
N GLY A 410 12.60 27.17 20.78
CA GLY A 410 12.52 27.18 22.25
C GLY A 410 12.73 25.82 22.93
N LEU A 411 12.96 24.75 22.16
CA LEU A 411 13.26 23.42 22.71
C LEU A 411 14.67 23.43 23.33
N ALA A 412 14.88 22.67 24.41
CA ALA A 412 16.11 22.73 25.20
C ALA A 412 17.37 22.34 24.42
N TYR A 413 17.27 21.36 23.52
CA TYR A 413 18.37 20.92 22.65
C TYR A 413 18.02 21.06 21.16
N ALA A 414 19.06 21.15 20.33
CA ALA A 414 18.94 21.02 18.88
C ALA A 414 19.07 19.56 18.42
N LEU A 415 19.90 18.76 19.10
CA LEU A 415 20.11 17.35 18.76
C LEU A 415 20.42 16.52 20.01
N VAL A 416 19.80 15.34 20.11
CA VAL A 416 20.12 14.29 21.11
C VAL A 416 20.71 13.09 20.36
N ALA A 417 21.96 12.73 20.66
CA ALA A 417 22.74 11.73 19.93
C ALA A 417 22.59 10.29 20.46
N GLY A 418 21.36 9.85 20.80
CA GLY A 418 21.07 8.52 21.33
C GLY A 418 21.11 7.38 20.29
N VAL A 419 22.13 7.36 19.42
CA VAL A 419 22.35 6.26 18.46
C VAL A 419 23.15 5.14 19.12
N LYS A 420 22.50 4.02 19.38
CA LYS A 420 23.08 2.82 20.00
C LYS A 420 23.95 2.06 19.01
N THR A 421 25.12 1.59 19.45
CA THR A 421 26.13 1.02 18.56
C THR A 421 27.05 0.03 19.25
N ALA A 422 27.37 -1.07 18.56
CA ALA A 422 28.35 -2.06 18.99
C ALA A 422 29.79 -1.75 18.48
N ARG A 423 30.04 -0.55 17.95
CA ARG A 423 31.36 -0.13 17.43
C ARG A 423 31.82 1.17 18.09
N ILE A 424 32.98 1.14 18.72
CA ILE A 424 33.59 2.27 19.45
C ILE A 424 33.79 3.50 18.52
N ASP A 425 34.29 3.31 17.30
CA ASP A 425 34.48 4.39 16.30
C ASP A 425 33.20 4.79 15.53
N SER A 426 32.02 4.62 16.13
CA SER A 426 30.75 5.01 15.53
C SER A 426 30.56 6.53 15.53
N LYS A 427 30.50 7.16 14.35
CA LYS A 427 30.28 8.60 14.20
C LYS A 427 28.95 8.93 13.53
N LEU A 428 28.27 9.95 14.05
CA LEU A 428 27.06 10.53 13.47
C LEU A 428 27.42 11.81 12.70
N ASP A 429 27.25 11.81 11.38
CA ASP A 429 27.54 12.95 10.51
C ASP A 429 26.48 14.05 10.67
N ILE A 430 26.84 15.10 11.41
CA ILE A 430 26.00 16.28 11.70
C ILE A 430 26.63 17.58 11.15
N SER A 431 27.42 17.47 10.08
CA SER A 431 28.21 18.57 9.52
C SER A 431 27.41 19.56 8.64
N GLU A 432 27.98 20.73 8.35
CA GLU A 432 27.38 21.75 7.46
C GLU A 432 25.97 22.24 7.88
N ASN A 433 25.55 22.09 9.14
CA ASN A 433 24.26 22.61 9.63
C ASN A 433 24.41 24.00 10.26
N TRP A 434 23.40 24.85 10.10
CA TRP A 434 23.32 26.12 10.85
C TRP A 434 22.59 25.92 12.17
N TRP A 435 23.24 26.30 13.28
CA TRP A 435 22.78 26.10 14.67
C TRP A 435 22.30 27.41 15.34
N GLY A 436 22.00 28.45 14.56
CA GLY A 436 21.71 29.79 15.05
C GLY A 436 22.95 30.62 15.43
N THR A 437 24.14 30.03 15.42
CA THR A 437 25.41 30.67 15.77
C THR A 437 26.61 29.93 15.18
N ILE A 438 27.76 30.61 15.12
CA ILE A 438 29.08 30.03 14.77
C ILE A 438 29.94 29.72 16.02
N ASP A 439 29.45 30.06 17.22
CA ASP A 439 30.17 29.83 18.48
C ASP A 439 30.14 28.33 18.85
N TYR A 440 31.27 27.65 18.64
CA TYR A 440 31.45 26.22 18.95
C TYR A 440 31.05 25.84 20.39
N ALA A 441 31.32 26.70 21.38
CA ALA A 441 30.99 26.44 22.77
C ALA A 441 29.49 26.59 23.07
N LYS A 442 28.74 27.34 22.24
CA LYS A 442 27.27 27.36 22.24
C LYS A 442 26.71 26.17 21.45
N ILE A 443 27.26 25.85 20.28
CA ILE A 443 26.86 24.70 19.44
C ILE A 443 26.94 23.41 20.27
N LYS A 444 28.08 23.16 20.94
CA LYS A 444 28.23 21.94 21.76
C LYS A 444 27.18 21.84 22.87
N ARG A 445 26.73 22.96 23.48
CA ARG A 445 25.68 22.93 24.52
C ARG A 445 24.27 22.67 23.98
N GLN A 446 24.03 22.88 22.68
CA GLN A 446 22.77 22.52 22.03
C GLN A 446 22.70 21.03 21.65
N ILE A 447 23.81 20.31 21.76
CA ILE A 447 23.91 18.88 21.40
C ILE A 447 24.08 18.09 22.70
N PHE A 448 23.12 17.20 22.98
CA PHE A 448 23.24 16.26 24.07
C PHE A 448 23.89 14.97 23.56
N ASP A 449 25.08 14.65 24.06
CA ASP A 449 25.84 13.46 23.71
C ASP A 449 26.08 12.55 24.94
N PHE A 450 25.99 11.23 24.72
CA PHE A 450 26.14 10.20 25.76
C PHE A 450 27.62 9.79 25.94
N ASN A 451 28.53 10.77 25.95
CA ASN A 451 29.99 10.51 25.87
C ASN A 451 30.57 9.65 27.00
N ASP A 452 29.87 9.53 28.14
CA ASP A 452 30.28 8.71 29.28
C ASP A 452 29.84 7.24 29.16
N TRP A 453 29.05 6.89 28.12
CA TRP A 453 28.46 5.55 27.91
C TRP A 453 29.00 4.90 26.63
N ASN A 454 29.66 3.75 26.79
CA ASN A 454 30.42 3.05 25.72
C ASN A 454 29.57 2.43 24.59
N ASP A 455 28.24 2.53 24.64
CA ASP A 455 27.29 1.93 23.70
C ASP A 455 26.65 2.95 22.73
N HIS A 456 27.09 4.21 22.74
CA HIS A 456 26.52 5.30 21.93
C HIS A 456 27.49 5.92 20.90
N ALA A 457 26.95 6.48 19.82
CA ALA A 457 27.72 7.06 18.72
C ALA A 457 28.13 8.53 18.95
N TRP A 458 29.36 8.89 18.58
CA TRP A 458 29.88 10.24 18.76
C TRP A 458 29.37 11.21 17.67
N PRO A 459 28.79 12.37 17.99
CA PRO A 459 28.48 13.40 16.99
C PRO A 459 29.74 13.98 16.33
N TYR A 460 29.75 14.05 14.99
CA TYR A 460 30.84 14.64 14.20
C TYR A 460 30.37 15.90 13.47
N LEU A 461 30.91 17.05 13.88
CA LEU A 461 30.52 18.39 13.41
C LEU A 461 31.17 18.83 12.09
N GLY A 462 32.29 18.23 11.67
CA GLY A 462 33.03 18.65 10.48
C GLY A 462 33.61 20.07 10.59
N LEU A 463 33.83 20.71 9.43
CA LEU A 463 34.03 22.16 9.34
C LEU A 463 32.65 22.85 9.38
N ILE A 464 32.58 23.99 10.07
CA ILE A 464 31.38 24.77 10.38
C ILE A 464 31.19 25.87 9.34
#